data_AF-A0A2D8KTZ4-F1
#
_entry.id   AF-A0A2D8KTZ4-F1
#
_cell.length_a   1.000
_cell.length_b   1.000
_cell.length_c   1.000
_cell.angle_alpha   90.00
_cell.angle_beta   90.00
_cell.angle_gamma   90.00
#
_symmetry.space_group_name_H-M   'P 1'
#
loop_
_entity.id
_entity.type
_entity.pdbx_description
1 polymer ?
#
loop_
_entity_poly.entity_id
_entity_poly.type
_entity_poly.pdbx_seq_one_letter_code
_entity_poly.pdbx_strand_id
1 'polypeptide(L)'
;MKSIHQKIAIRAGTFCLVLLLLTSCNDKKYEDQESESAEMSLQDSIARGKYLVTTIGCADCHSPKRMTERGPEEIPELALSGHPAGDTLPPLSMDAMQKGWMLMTGDLTAAVGPWGISFSANLTSDDTGIGNWTMERFKTAMREGKLKGDKGGRMMLPPMPWQNFAKLSDEDLESMFKYLQSTEPVENAVPAPIPPTKLDSLATS
;
A
#
# COMPACT_ATOMS: atom_id res chain seq x y z
N MET A 1 -68.37 -24.86 -53.69
CA MET A 1 -68.30 -23.41 -53.98
C MET A 1 -68.48 -22.66 -52.66
N LYS A 2 -67.57 -21.70 -52.40
CA LYS A 2 -67.49 -20.64 -51.36
C LYS A 2 -68.76 -20.47 -50.49
N SER A 3 -68.72 -20.19 -49.18
CA SER A 3 -67.69 -19.75 -48.23
C SER A 3 -68.40 -19.71 -46.87
N ILE A 4 -67.80 -20.27 -45.81
CA ILE A 4 -68.32 -20.15 -44.44
C ILE A 4 -67.13 -19.85 -43.56
N HIS A 5 -67.06 -18.66 -42.95
CA HIS A 5 -66.36 -18.49 -41.67
C HIS A 5 -67.13 -17.53 -40.78
N GLN A 6 -67.61 -18.14 -39.69
CA GLN A 6 -68.37 -17.57 -38.60
C GLN A 6 -67.41 -17.14 -37.50
N LYS A 7 -67.75 -16.00 -36.87
CA LYS A 7 -67.08 -15.38 -35.72
C LYS A 7 -67.16 -16.27 -34.47
N ILE A 8 -66.34 -15.94 -33.45
CA ILE A 8 -66.52 -16.04 -31.97
C ILE A 8 -65.14 -16.35 -31.37
N ALA A 9 -64.42 -15.37 -30.81
CA ALA A 9 -64.49 -14.81 -29.45
C ALA A 9 -63.81 -15.67 -28.36
N ILE A 10 -62.57 -15.25 -28.02
CA ILE A 10 -61.93 -15.09 -26.69
C ILE A 10 -62.34 -16.06 -25.56
N ARG A 11 -61.37 -16.82 -25.03
CA ARG A 11 -60.99 -16.81 -23.60
C ARG A 11 -59.72 -17.60 -23.32
N ALA A 12 -59.04 -17.14 -22.28
CA ALA A 12 -57.73 -17.56 -21.79
C ALA A 12 -57.68 -18.99 -21.25
N GLY A 13 -56.49 -19.57 -21.29
CA GLY A 13 -56.10 -20.66 -20.41
C GLY A 13 -55.23 -21.73 -21.08
N THR A 14 -54.15 -22.07 -20.38
CA THR A 14 -53.70 -23.46 -20.23
C THR A 14 -52.53 -23.92 -21.14
N PHE A 15 -51.33 -23.83 -20.56
CA PHE A 15 -50.53 -25.02 -20.22
C PHE A 15 -50.07 -25.91 -21.39
N CYS A 16 -48.87 -25.65 -21.92
CA CYS A 16 -47.89 -26.66 -22.35
C CYS A 16 -46.76 -26.00 -23.14
N LEU A 17 -45.74 -25.49 -22.46
CA LEU A 17 -44.43 -25.29 -23.08
C LEU A 17 -43.31 -25.64 -22.11
N VAL A 18 -43.48 -26.77 -21.43
CA VAL A 18 -42.38 -27.50 -20.77
C VAL A 18 -42.26 -28.81 -21.53
N LEU A 19 -41.41 -28.85 -22.56
CA LEU A 19 -40.76 -30.04 -23.14
C LEU A 19 -40.09 -29.60 -24.46
N LEU A 20 -38.85 -29.12 -24.41
CA LEU A 20 -37.89 -29.13 -25.55
C LEU A 20 -36.51 -28.53 -25.19
N LEU A 21 -35.96 -28.83 -24.00
CA LEU A 21 -34.57 -28.48 -23.67
C LEU A 21 -33.85 -29.63 -22.92
N LEU A 22 -34.06 -30.86 -23.36
CA LEU A 22 -33.26 -32.02 -22.95
C LEU A 22 -32.76 -32.73 -24.21
N THR A 23 -31.63 -32.26 -24.77
CA THR A 23 -30.67 -33.06 -25.58
C THR A 23 -29.63 -32.14 -26.23
N SER A 24 -28.65 -31.70 -25.43
CA SER A 24 -27.28 -31.54 -25.94
C SER A 24 -26.31 -31.53 -24.77
N CYS A 25 -26.16 -32.69 -24.12
CA CYS A 25 -24.91 -32.99 -23.42
C CYS A 25 -23.89 -33.26 -24.52
N ASN A 26 -23.17 -32.23 -24.94
CA ASN A 26 -21.97 -32.42 -25.75
C ASN A 26 -20.84 -32.74 -24.79
N ASP A 27 -20.33 -33.98 -24.85
CA ASP A 27 -19.10 -34.41 -24.19
C ASP A 27 -17.90 -33.66 -24.78
N LYS A 28 -17.80 -32.36 -24.49
CA LYS A 28 -16.50 -31.70 -24.56
C LYS A 28 -15.76 -32.15 -23.33
N LYS A 29 -14.81 -33.07 -23.52
CA LYS A 29 -13.65 -33.15 -22.64
C LYS A 29 -13.09 -31.74 -22.57
N TYR A 30 -13.32 -31.08 -21.44
CA TYR A 30 -12.55 -29.92 -21.06
C TYR A 30 -11.17 -30.48 -20.77
N GLU A 31 -10.29 -30.42 -21.76
CA GLU A 31 -8.86 -30.46 -21.49
C GLU A 31 -8.61 -29.31 -20.51
N ASP A 32 -8.13 -29.66 -19.33
CA ASP A 32 -7.55 -28.72 -18.38
C ASP A 32 -6.43 -28.00 -19.13
N GLN A 33 -6.78 -26.87 -19.76
CA GLN A 33 -5.82 -25.84 -20.08
C GLN A 33 -5.42 -25.28 -18.73
N GLU A 34 -4.38 -25.89 -18.16
CA GLU A 34 -3.58 -25.32 -17.10
C GLU A 34 -3.29 -23.89 -17.55
N SER A 35 -3.99 -22.92 -16.96
CA SER A 35 -3.73 -21.51 -17.23
C SER A 35 -2.37 -21.25 -16.62
N GLU A 36 -1.33 -21.42 -17.42
CA GLU A 36 -0.01 -20.90 -17.13
C GLU A 36 -0.23 -19.40 -16.90
N SER A 37 -0.25 -18.99 -15.63
CA SER A 37 -0.42 -17.60 -15.25
C SER A 37 0.75 -16.87 -15.89
N ALA A 38 0.49 -16.13 -16.97
CA ALA A 38 1.54 -15.41 -17.67
C ALA A 38 2.22 -14.48 -16.65
N GLU A 39 3.46 -14.80 -16.30
CA GLU A 39 4.26 -14.02 -15.37
C GLU A 39 4.37 -12.59 -15.93
N MET A 40 4.03 -11.58 -15.12
CA MET A 40 4.09 -10.18 -15.56
C MET A 40 5.51 -9.84 -16.01
N SER A 41 5.65 -9.07 -17.10
CA SER A 41 6.97 -8.56 -17.50
C SER A 41 7.56 -7.68 -16.39
N LEU A 42 8.88 -7.55 -16.32
CA LEU A 42 9.54 -6.70 -15.31
C LEU A 42 9.00 -5.26 -15.35
N GLN A 43 8.80 -4.70 -16.54
CA GLN A 43 8.28 -3.35 -16.70
C GLN A 43 6.83 -3.22 -16.21
N ASP A 44 6.01 -4.23 -16.48
CA ASP A 44 4.63 -4.27 -15.96
C ASP A 44 4.60 -4.40 -14.45
N SER A 45 5.48 -5.22 -13.86
CA SER A 45 5.63 -5.32 -12.39
C SER A 45 6.08 -3.99 -11.79
N ILE A 46 7.04 -3.30 -12.39
CA ILE A 46 7.49 -1.97 -11.93
C ILE A 46 6.34 -0.96 -12.05
N ALA A 47 5.60 -0.95 -13.15
CA ALA A 47 4.46 -0.05 -13.34
C ALA A 47 3.36 -0.32 -12.31
N ARG A 48 3.05 -1.60 -12.04
CA ARG A 48 2.11 -2.03 -10.99
C ARG A 48 2.58 -1.61 -9.61
N GLY A 49 3.87 -1.77 -9.31
CA GLY A 49 4.48 -1.33 -8.07
C GLY A 49 4.40 0.17 -7.88
N LYS A 50 4.71 0.95 -8.91
CA LYS A 50 4.58 2.41 -8.91
C LYS A 50 3.16 2.84 -8.59
N TYR A 51 2.18 2.23 -9.26
CA TYR A 51 0.76 2.46 -8.99
C TYR A 51 0.43 2.19 -7.53
N LEU A 52 0.82 1.03 -6.98
CA LEU A 52 0.56 0.66 -5.59
C LEU A 52 1.20 1.64 -4.61
N VAL A 53 2.51 1.87 -4.72
CA VAL A 53 3.25 2.78 -3.82
C VAL A 53 2.70 4.20 -3.85
N THR A 54 2.28 4.68 -5.02
CA THR A 54 1.68 6.01 -5.17
C THR A 54 0.27 6.07 -4.56
N THR A 55 -0.61 5.14 -4.94
CA THR A 55 -2.03 5.17 -4.54
C THR A 55 -2.25 4.82 -3.06
N ILE A 56 -1.37 4.00 -2.49
CA ILE A 56 -1.36 3.72 -1.05
C ILE A 56 -0.87 4.93 -0.24
N GLY A 57 -0.18 5.88 -0.87
CA GLY A 57 0.33 7.08 -0.22
C GLY A 57 1.63 6.84 0.56
N CYS A 58 2.53 5.97 0.08
CA CYS A 58 3.80 5.73 0.78
C CYS A 58 4.60 7.03 0.93
N ALA A 59 4.58 7.89 -0.09
CA ALA A 59 5.24 9.18 -0.13
C ALA A 59 4.68 10.19 0.90
N ASP A 60 3.45 10.00 1.39
CA ASP A 60 2.83 10.89 2.38
C ASP A 60 3.65 10.98 3.67
N CYS A 61 4.30 9.89 4.07
CA CYS A 61 5.23 9.87 5.20
C CYS A 61 6.69 9.71 4.76
N HIS A 62 6.96 9.07 3.62
CA HIS A 62 8.33 8.72 3.21
C HIS A 62 8.97 9.71 2.23
N SER A 63 8.32 10.80 1.86
CA SER A 63 8.94 11.89 1.08
C SER A 63 9.01 13.17 1.91
N PRO A 64 10.17 13.84 2.03
CA PRO A 64 10.27 15.20 2.53
C PRO A 64 9.38 16.16 1.72
N LYS A 65 8.79 17.14 2.41
CA LYS A 65 7.86 18.10 1.82
C LYS A 65 8.23 19.52 2.19
N ARG A 66 8.02 20.44 1.25
CA ARG A 66 8.07 21.87 1.49
C ARG A 66 6.67 22.38 1.81
N MET A 67 6.55 23.21 2.84
CA MET A 67 5.26 23.84 3.14
C MET A 67 4.98 24.97 2.15
N THR A 68 3.81 24.91 1.50
CA THR A 68 3.29 25.95 0.61
C THR A 68 1.93 26.44 1.11
N GLU A 69 1.37 27.46 0.46
CA GLU A 69 0.00 27.93 0.74
C GLU A 69 -1.07 26.85 0.47
N ARG A 70 -0.76 25.85 -0.35
CA ARG A 70 -1.67 24.73 -0.68
C ARG A 70 -1.47 23.53 0.26
N GLY A 71 -0.57 23.64 1.23
CA GLY A 71 -0.17 22.56 2.11
C GLY A 71 1.23 22.00 1.80
N PRO A 72 1.58 20.85 2.39
CA PRO A 72 2.88 20.23 2.17
C PRO A 72 2.95 19.64 0.76
N GLU A 73 3.91 20.11 -0.04
CA GLU A 73 4.19 19.59 -1.37
C GLU A 73 5.50 18.79 -1.36
N GLU A 74 5.49 17.60 -1.96
CA GLU A 74 6.69 16.76 -2.06
C GLU A 74 7.85 17.47 -2.77
N ILE A 75 9.06 17.18 -2.30
CA ILE A 75 10.30 17.59 -2.93
C ILE A 75 10.71 16.47 -3.91
N PRO A 76 10.55 16.63 -5.23
CA PRO A 76 10.72 15.53 -6.18
C PRO A 76 12.11 14.87 -6.12
N GLU A 77 13.14 15.67 -5.86
CA GLU A 77 14.53 15.22 -5.76
C GLU A 77 14.80 14.34 -4.53
N LEU A 78 13.88 14.35 -3.56
CA LEU A 78 13.95 13.59 -2.31
C LEU A 78 12.79 12.61 -2.18
N ALA A 79 12.08 12.32 -3.27
CA ALA A 79 10.93 11.43 -3.23
C ALA A 79 11.33 10.07 -2.62
N LEU A 80 10.54 9.60 -1.65
CA LEU A 80 10.73 8.33 -0.95
C LEU A 80 12.00 8.23 -0.08
N SER A 81 12.76 9.32 0.13
CA SER A 81 14.01 9.30 0.89
C SER A 81 13.85 9.21 2.41
N GLY A 82 12.63 9.26 2.94
CA GLY A 82 12.33 9.26 4.38
C GLY A 82 12.61 10.59 5.07
N HIS A 83 12.65 10.58 6.40
CA HIS A 83 12.99 11.76 7.20
C HIS A 83 14.42 12.24 6.93
N PRO A 84 14.67 13.52 6.63
CA PRO A 84 16.03 14.00 6.34
C PRO A 84 16.96 13.85 7.55
N ALA A 85 18.11 13.21 7.38
CA ALA A 85 19.02 12.87 8.49
C ALA A 85 19.59 14.09 9.24
N GLY A 86 19.67 15.25 8.59
CA GLY A 86 20.17 16.49 9.16
C GLY A 86 19.10 17.42 9.73
N ASP A 87 17.83 17.01 9.72
CA ASP A 87 16.74 17.87 10.18
C ASP A 87 16.69 17.98 11.71
N THR A 88 16.18 19.11 12.19
CA THR A 88 15.97 19.35 13.62
C THR A 88 14.50 19.34 13.93
N LEU A 89 14.10 18.54 14.92
CA LEU A 89 12.71 18.49 15.34
C LEU A 89 12.24 19.85 15.89
N PRO A 90 11.01 20.28 15.56
CA PRO A 90 10.41 21.44 16.19
C PRO A 90 10.15 21.17 17.69
N PRO A 91 9.99 22.23 18.50
CA PRO A 91 9.51 22.12 19.88
C PRO A 91 8.34 21.17 20.07
N LEU A 92 8.44 20.28 21.04
CA LEU A 92 7.35 19.36 21.38
C LEU A 92 6.36 20.01 22.34
N SER A 93 5.07 19.95 22.01
CA SER A 93 4.00 20.34 22.92
C SER A 93 3.58 19.15 23.80
N MET A 94 4.15 19.07 25.00
CA MET A 94 3.80 18.02 25.97
C MET A 94 2.34 18.12 26.44
N ASP A 95 1.81 19.35 26.56
CA ASP A 95 0.40 19.58 26.90
C ASP A 95 -0.54 18.97 25.86
N ALA A 96 -0.26 19.14 24.57
CA ALA A 96 -1.06 18.54 23.51
C ALA A 96 -1.06 17.01 23.62
N MET A 97 0.11 16.40 23.85
CA MET A 97 0.21 14.94 24.00
C MET A 97 -0.52 14.42 25.24
N GLN A 98 -0.45 15.13 26.37
CA GLN A 98 -1.20 14.77 27.59
C GLN A 98 -2.72 14.86 27.37
N LYS A 99 -3.17 15.74 26.46
CA LYS A 99 -4.57 15.85 26.02
C LYS A 99 -4.96 14.83 24.95
N GLY A 100 -4.09 13.88 24.61
CA GLY A 100 -4.36 12.78 23.69
C GLY A 100 -4.08 13.10 22.22
N TRP A 101 -3.44 14.23 21.91
CA TRP A 101 -2.99 14.52 20.55
C TRP A 101 -1.71 13.77 20.22
N MET A 102 -1.61 13.29 18.98
CA MET A 102 -0.34 12.88 18.39
C MET A 102 0.20 14.04 17.56
N LEU A 103 1.51 14.20 17.53
CA LEU A 103 2.15 15.27 16.75
C LEU A 103 2.84 14.66 15.52
N MET A 104 2.88 15.42 14.44
CA MET A 104 3.70 15.11 13.28
C MET A 104 4.45 16.37 12.86
N THR A 105 5.63 16.21 12.28
CA THR A 105 6.33 17.32 11.63
C THR A 105 5.52 17.82 10.42
N GLY A 106 5.74 19.07 10.02
CA GLY A 106 4.99 19.67 8.90
C GLY A 106 5.19 18.94 7.56
N ASP A 107 6.33 18.27 7.39
CA ASP A 107 6.64 17.42 6.23
C ASP A 107 6.12 15.98 6.35
N LEU A 108 5.52 15.64 7.49
CA LEU A 108 4.93 14.35 7.85
C LEU A 108 5.93 13.17 7.97
N THR A 109 7.23 13.45 8.03
CA THR A 109 8.26 12.40 8.07
C THR A 109 8.62 11.94 9.49
N ALA A 110 8.25 12.71 10.53
CA ALA A 110 8.41 12.31 11.92
C ALA A 110 7.07 12.38 12.68
N ALA A 111 6.86 11.41 13.58
CA ALA A 111 5.65 11.32 14.38
C ALA A 111 5.98 11.12 15.86
N VAL A 112 5.19 11.76 16.71
CA VAL A 112 5.37 11.78 18.17
C VAL A 112 4.12 11.23 18.82
N GLY A 113 4.30 10.26 19.72
CA GLY A 113 3.22 9.68 20.51
C GLY A 113 3.74 8.94 21.75
N PRO A 114 2.88 8.15 22.41
CA PRO A 114 3.26 7.39 23.60
C PRO A 114 4.44 6.42 23.38
N TRP A 115 4.76 6.07 22.14
CA TRP A 115 5.91 5.23 21.76
C TRP A 115 7.22 6.01 21.59
N GLY A 116 7.21 7.34 21.75
CA GLY A 116 8.36 8.20 21.49
C GLY A 116 8.24 8.93 20.16
N ILE A 117 9.38 9.18 19.51
CA ILE A 117 9.46 9.76 18.18
C ILE A 117 9.91 8.70 17.19
N SER A 118 9.13 8.51 16.14
CA SER A 118 9.45 7.67 14.99
C SER A 118 9.77 8.53 13.78
N PHE A 119 10.67 8.03 12.94
CA PHE A 119 11.09 8.66 11.69
C PHE A 119 10.80 7.71 10.54
N SER A 120 10.27 8.23 9.43
CA SER A 120 10.03 7.45 8.21
C SER A 120 11.35 7.05 7.57
N ALA A 121 11.45 5.80 7.15
CA ALA A 121 12.67 5.23 6.58
C ALA A 121 12.91 5.69 5.14
N ASN A 122 14.16 5.67 4.69
CA ASN A 122 14.49 5.77 3.27
C ASN A 122 14.02 4.51 2.53
N LEU A 123 13.17 4.69 1.50
CA LEU A 123 12.63 3.60 0.67
C LEU A 123 13.27 3.55 -0.72
N THR A 124 14.23 4.42 -1.01
CA THR A 124 14.92 4.44 -2.31
C THR A 124 15.85 3.24 -2.48
N SER A 125 16.34 3.05 -3.70
CA SER A 125 17.32 2.01 -4.07
C SER A 125 18.73 2.24 -3.50
N ASP A 126 18.94 3.31 -2.72
CA ASP A 126 20.21 3.59 -2.04
C ASP A 126 20.53 2.56 -0.94
N ASP A 127 21.81 2.43 -0.61
CA ASP A 127 22.32 1.55 0.46
C ASP A 127 21.79 1.92 1.86
N THR A 128 21.53 3.20 2.10
CA THR A 128 20.89 3.70 3.33
C THR A 128 19.37 3.43 3.36
N GLY A 129 18.78 3.12 2.20
CA GLY A 129 17.40 2.73 2.00
C GLY A 129 17.20 1.21 1.87
N ILE A 130 16.58 0.79 0.76
CA ILE A 130 16.28 -0.62 0.49
C ILE A 130 17.21 -1.28 -0.55
N GLY A 131 18.21 -0.59 -1.09
CA GLY A 131 19.07 -1.08 -2.17
C GLY A 131 19.61 -2.49 -1.94
N ASN A 132 20.07 -2.75 -0.72
CA ASN A 132 20.64 -4.03 -0.29
C ASN A 132 19.63 -5.04 0.28
N TRP A 133 18.34 -4.77 0.20
CA TRP A 133 17.32 -5.68 0.72
C TRP A 133 17.08 -6.83 -0.23
N THR A 134 16.75 -7.99 0.34
CA THR A 134 16.22 -9.12 -0.42
C THR A 134 14.69 -9.07 -0.42
N MET A 135 14.07 -9.73 -1.39
CA MET A 135 12.62 -9.87 -1.43
C MET A 135 12.07 -10.52 -0.15
N GLU A 136 12.78 -11.50 0.41
CA GLU A 136 12.40 -12.13 1.69
C GLU A 136 12.35 -11.10 2.83
N ARG A 137 13.39 -10.27 2.97
CA ARG A 137 13.44 -9.23 4.00
C ARG A 137 12.32 -8.21 3.81
N PHE A 138 12.04 -7.82 2.57
CA PHE A 138 10.92 -6.94 2.27
C PHE A 138 9.58 -7.57 2.67
N LYS A 139 9.33 -8.85 2.34
CA LYS A 139 8.12 -9.57 2.76
C LYS A 139 8.03 -9.63 4.29
N THR A 140 9.09 -10.00 5.00
CA THR A 140 9.09 -10.03 6.47
C THR A 140 8.78 -8.65 7.05
N ALA A 141 9.33 -7.58 6.48
CA ALA A 141 9.03 -6.21 6.91
C ALA A 141 7.54 -5.86 6.75
N MET A 142 6.94 -6.20 5.61
CA MET A 142 5.54 -5.85 5.30
C MET A 142 4.52 -6.78 5.96
N ARG A 143 4.83 -8.08 6.08
CA ARG A 143 3.93 -9.09 6.65
C ARG A 143 3.96 -9.12 8.17
N GLU A 144 5.14 -8.96 8.76
CA GLU A 144 5.36 -9.13 10.19
C GLU A 144 5.65 -7.81 10.90
N GLY A 145 5.74 -6.69 10.17
CA GLY A 145 6.02 -5.38 10.75
C GLY A 145 7.42 -5.28 11.36
N LYS A 146 8.36 -6.16 10.97
CA LYS A 146 9.73 -6.17 11.49
C LYS A 146 10.58 -5.11 10.82
N LEU A 147 11.21 -4.25 11.62
CA LEU A 147 12.09 -3.20 11.09
C LEU A 147 13.19 -3.82 10.21
N LYS A 148 13.36 -3.31 8.98
CA LYS A 148 14.34 -3.80 7.99
C LYS A 148 14.24 -5.30 7.66
N GLY A 149 13.09 -5.92 7.94
CA GLY A 149 12.89 -7.37 7.79
C GLY A 149 13.72 -8.22 8.75
N ASP A 150 14.30 -7.64 9.80
CA ASP A 150 15.07 -8.37 10.79
C ASP A 150 14.14 -9.02 11.82
N LYS A 151 14.05 -10.35 11.81
CA LYS A 151 13.21 -11.12 12.74
C LYS A 151 13.63 -10.97 14.20
N GLY A 152 14.92 -10.75 14.47
CA GLY A 152 15.44 -10.45 15.80
C GLY A 152 15.28 -8.97 16.19
N GLY A 153 14.99 -8.12 15.21
CA GLY A 153 14.81 -6.68 15.37
C GLY A 153 13.48 -6.28 16.02
N ARG A 154 13.40 -4.98 16.33
CA ARG A 154 12.18 -4.35 16.85
C ARG A 154 11.08 -4.30 15.78
N MET A 155 9.84 -4.10 16.23
CA MET A 155 8.73 -3.76 15.36
C MET A 155 8.90 -2.35 14.77
N MET A 156 8.31 -2.12 13.60
CA MET A 156 8.04 -0.79 13.07
C MET A 156 7.20 -0.01 14.08
N LEU A 157 7.53 1.27 14.23
CA LEU A 157 6.79 2.15 15.14
C LEU A 157 5.62 2.80 14.38
N PRO A 158 4.54 3.18 15.08
CA PRO A 158 3.48 3.98 14.47
C PRO A 158 4.03 5.27 13.84
N PRO A 159 3.35 5.86 12.84
CA PRO A 159 2.05 5.45 12.31
C PRO A 159 2.13 4.43 11.15
N MET A 160 3.30 3.81 10.90
CA MET A 160 3.50 2.91 9.75
C MET A 160 2.46 1.77 9.73
N PRO A 161 1.57 1.70 8.71
CA PRO A 161 0.40 0.82 8.73
C PRO A 161 0.71 -0.58 8.18
N TRP A 162 1.76 -1.23 8.69
CA TRP A 162 2.24 -2.51 8.16
C TRP A 162 1.17 -3.62 8.18
N GLN A 163 0.22 -3.58 9.12
CA GLN A 163 -0.90 -4.55 9.19
C GLN A 163 -1.82 -4.48 7.96
N ASN A 164 -1.87 -3.33 7.28
CA ASN A 164 -2.61 -3.21 6.02
C ASN A 164 -1.81 -3.85 4.88
N PHE A 165 -0.50 -3.64 4.83
CA PHE A 165 0.38 -4.24 3.83
C PHE A 165 0.52 -5.76 4.00
N ALA A 166 0.37 -6.25 5.24
CA ALA A 166 0.32 -7.66 5.55
C ALA A 166 -0.85 -8.41 4.87
N LYS A 167 -1.80 -7.69 4.25
CA LYS A 167 -2.94 -8.25 3.51
C LYS A 167 -2.79 -8.20 1.98
N LEU A 168 -1.77 -7.53 1.45
CA LEU A 168 -1.52 -7.46 0.01
C LEU A 168 -1.23 -8.86 -0.56
N SER A 169 -1.40 -9.07 -1.86
CA SER A 169 -0.94 -10.32 -2.48
C SER A 169 0.60 -10.34 -2.51
N ASP A 170 1.17 -11.53 -2.67
CA ASP A 170 2.64 -11.65 -2.83
C ASP A 170 3.12 -10.98 -4.12
N GLU A 171 2.33 -11.05 -5.19
CA GLU A 171 2.57 -10.37 -6.47
C GLU A 171 2.56 -8.84 -6.33
N ASP A 172 1.66 -8.29 -5.52
CA ASP A 172 1.60 -6.85 -5.24
C ASP A 172 2.83 -6.41 -4.43
N LEU A 173 3.21 -7.16 -3.39
CA LEU A 173 4.43 -6.88 -2.62
C LEU A 173 5.68 -6.96 -3.50
N GLU A 174 5.73 -7.93 -4.41
CA GLU A 174 6.85 -8.09 -5.35
C GLU A 174 6.92 -6.93 -6.33
N SER A 175 5.78 -6.53 -6.89
CA SER A 175 5.68 -5.37 -7.77
C SER A 175 6.14 -4.10 -7.05
N MET A 176 5.67 -3.87 -5.81
CA MET A 176 6.11 -2.76 -4.97
C MET A 176 7.63 -2.79 -4.74
N PHE A 177 8.19 -3.94 -4.37
CA PHE A 177 9.62 -4.08 -4.15
C PHE A 177 10.44 -3.79 -5.42
N LYS A 178 10.03 -4.36 -6.56
CA LYS A 178 10.65 -4.10 -7.88
C LYS A 178 10.63 -2.61 -8.23
N TYR A 179 9.51 -1.93 -7.99
CA TYR A 179 9.42 -0.48 -8.21
C TYR A 179 10.37 0.28 -7.29
N LEU A 180 10.36 0.01 -5.98
CA LEU A 180 11.22 0.71 -5.02
C LEU A 180 12.72 0.47 -5.35
N GLN A 181 13.10 -0.73 -5.76
CA GLN A 181 14.46 -1.03 -6.24
C GLN A 181 14.83 -0.33 -7.55
N SER A 182 13.86 0.16 -8.32
CA SER A 182 14.08 0.91 -9.56
C SER A 182 14.12 2.44 -9.38
N THR A 183 13.89 2.94 -8.16
CA THR A 183 13.90 4.38 -7.87
C THR A 183 15.29 4.99 -8.03
N GLU A 184 15.36 6.32 -8.23
CA GLU A 184 16.62 7.04 -8.13
C GLU A 184 17.16 6.95 -6.69
N PRO A 185 18.43 6.57 -6.48
CA PRO A 185 18.99 6.42 -5.14
C PRO A 185 19.21 7.79 -4.50
N VAL A 186 18.77 7.94 -3.25
CA VAL A 186 19.04 9.13 -2.43
C VAL A 186 19.73 8.68 -1.15
N GLU A 187 20.98 9.08 -0.97
CA GLU A 187 21.72 8.81 0.27
C GLU A 187 21.10 9.58 1.44
N ASN A 188 20.49 8.86 2.38
CA ASN A 188 19.88 9.44 3.57
C ASN A 188 19.82 8.42 4.72
N ALA A 189 20.79 8.51 5.64
CA ALA A 189 20.84 7.69 6.84
C ALA A 189 19.90 8.21 7.93
N VAL A 190 18.61 7.85 7.82
CA VAL A 190 17.55 8.25 8.78
C VAL A 190 17.95 7.93 10.23
N PRO A 191 17.77 8.87 11.18
CA PRO A 191 18.13 8.69 12.58
C PRO A 191 17.35 7.56 13.27
N ALA A 192 17.91 7.03 14.35
CA ALA A 192 17.21 6.10 15.22
C ALA A 192 16.03 6.79 15.92
N PRO A 193 14.92 6.07 16.20
CA PRO A 193 13.80 6.64 16.93
C PRO A 193 14.21 7.07 18.34
N ILE A 194 13.54 8.10 18.85
CA ILE A 194 13.77 8.61 20.20
C ILE A 194 12.78 7.94 21.15
N PRO A 195 13.22 7.24 22.20
CA PRO A 195 12.31 6.54 23.11
C PRO A 195 11.51 7.53 23.98
N PRO A 196 10.36 7.11 24.54
CA PRO A 196 9.52 7.95 25.40
C PRO A 196 10.27 8.59 26.57
N THR A 197 11.24 7.87 27.14
CA THR A 197 12.05 8.31 28.29
C THR A 197 12.94 9.51 28.01
N LYS A 198 13.07 9.94 26.74
CA LYS A 198 13.86 11.10 26.34
C LYS A 198 13.02 12.30 25.89
N LEU A 199 11.69 12.19 25.86
CA LEU A 199 10.82 13.25 25.34
C LEU A 199 10.88 14.52 26.18
N ASP A 200 10.95 14.41 27.51
CA ASP A 200 10.99 15.57 28.40
C ASP A 200 12.21 16.48 28.15
N SER A 201 13.32 15.91 27.64
CA SER A 201 14.51 16.69 27.28
C SER A 201 14.36 17.52 25.99
N LEU A 202 13.30 17.25 25.21
CA LEU A 202 12.96 17.92 23.95
C LEU A 202 11.71 18.80 24.10
N ALA A 203 11.06 18.77 25.26
CA ALA A 203 9.92 19.59 25.58
C ALA A 203 10.34 21.06 25.71
N THR A 204 9.53 21.96 25.15
CA THR A 204 9.61 23.36 25.56
C THR A 204 8.79 23.58 26.83
N SER A 205 9.25 24.53 27.65
CA SER A 205 8.56 25.00 28.85
C SER A 205 7.18 25.56 28.55
#